data_AF-A0A3M2SPU8-F1
#
_entry.id   AF-A0A3M2SPU8-F1
#
_cell.length_a   1.000
_cell.length_b   1.000
_cell.length_c   1.000
_cell.angle_alpha   90.00
_cell.angle_beta   90.00
_cell.angle_gamma   90.00
#
_symmetry.space_group_name_H-M   'P 1'
#
loop_
_entity.id
_entity.type
_entity.pdbx_description
1 polymer ?
#
loop_
_entity_poly.entity_id
_entity_poly.type
_entity_poly.pdbx_seq_one_letter_code
_entity_poly.pdbx_strand_id
1 'polypeptide(L)'
;MALFYSGSQLGNAFGGLLAIAILELDGRFGLEGWRWLFLVEGVVTVGLALVFAFTLPNSPQGAKSLNEVERAWIKYNYEADQGQGDDRSGMTAWQGLKLAIQDPKTWLLLATLYYIFVSAGVTNFLPPVVATLGYSRTITAIVVTTFVRVYLKKQNWRLENGWDMGRSGPTTVQKANGFRYML
;
A
#
# COMPACT_ATOMS: atom_id res chain seq x y z
N MET A 1 -11.97 5.23 -0.75
CA MET A 1 -10.49 5.10 -0.67
C MET A 1 -10.01 3.70 -0.33
N ALA A 2 -10.64 2.97 0.60
CA ALA A 2 -10.23 1.60 0.96
C ALA A 2 -10.18 0.64 -0.24
N LEU A 3 -11.14 0.69 -1.17
CA LEU A 3 -11.13 -0.14 -2.38
C LEU A 3 -9.92 0.13 -3.28
N PHE A 4 -9.58 1.40 -3.54
CA PHE A 4 -8.40 1.76 -4.33
C PHE A 4 -7.11 1.30 -3.67
N TYR A 5 -6.98 1.48 -2.34
CA TYR A 5 -5.82 1.03 -1.60
C TYR A 5 -5.72 -0.50 -1.55
N SER A 6 -6.84 -1.22 -1.43
CA SER A 6 -6.83 -2.68 -1.49
C SER A 6 -6.38 -3.20 -2.86
N GLY A 7 -6.76 -2.52 -3.95
CA GLY A 7 -6.32 -2.87 -5.29
C GLY A 7 -4.80 -2.79 -5.47
N SER A 8 -4.15 -1.74 -4.94
CA SER A 8 -2.69 -1.62 -5.00
C SER A 8 -1.98 -2.70 -4.18
N GLN A 9 -2.52 -3.07 -3.02
CA GLN A 9 -1.95 -4.15 -2.19
C GLN A 9 -2.10 -5.52 -2.84
N LEU A 10 -3.24 -5.80 -3.48
CA LEU A 10 -3.44 -7.02 -4.26
C LEU A 10 -2.43 -7.09 -5.42
N GLY A 11 -2.23 -5.98 -6.15
CA GLY A 11 -1.22 -5.89 -7.19
C GLY A 11 0.19 -6.24 -6.69
N ASN A 12 0.58 -5.73 -5.52
CA ASN A 12 1.87 -6.06 -4.90
C ASN A 12 1.97 -7.55 -4.48
N ALA A 13 0.88 -8.13 -3.96
CA ALA A 13 0.86 -9.53 -3.54
C ALA A 13 0.95 -10.51 -4.72
N PHE A 14 0.25 -10.21 -5.83
CA PHE A 14 0.21 -11.08 -7.00
C PHE A 14 1.32 -10.80 -8.02
N GLY A 15 1.88 -9.58 -8.04
CA GLY A 15 2.93 -9.19 -8.99
C GLY A 15 4.17 -10.07 -8.90
N GLY A 16 4.61 -10.42 -7.69
CA GLY A 16 5.76 -11.31 -7.49
C GLY A 16 5.49 -12.75 -7.94
N LEU A 17 4.28 -13.28 -7.69
CA LEU A 17 3.89 -14.64 -8.12
C LEU A 17 3.77 -14.73 -9.64
N LEU A 18 3.17 -13.72 -10.28
CA LEU A 18 3.09 -13.61 -11.73
C LEU A 18 4.48 -13.49 -12.36
N ALA A 19 5.38 -12.70 -11.76
CA ALA A 19 6.75 -12.57 -12.24
C ALA A 19 7.49 -13.92 -12.23
N ILE A 20 7.35 -14.72 -11.17
CA ILE A 20 7.96 -16.07 -11.10
C ILE A 20 7.40 -16.96 -12.20
N ALA A 21 6.07 -17.01 -12.36
CA ALA A 21 5.43 -17.83 -13.39
C ALA A 21 5.82 -17.41 -14.82
N ILE A 22 6.03 -16.11 -15.06
CA ILE A 22 6.44 -15.60 -16.38
C ILE A 22 7.93 -15.86 -16.63
N LEU A 23 8.78 -15.82 -15.60
CA LEU A 23 10.19 -16.15 -15.74
C LEU A 23 10.43 -17.63 -16.09
N GLU A 24 9.47 -18.54 -15.84
CA GLU A 24 9.53 -19.92 -16.34
C GLU A 24 9.40 -20.04 -17.87
N LEU A 25 8.94 -18.97 -18.55
CA LEU A 25 8.90 -18.89 -20.02
C LEU A 25 10.24 -18.47 -20.63
N ASP A 26 11.31 -18.41 -19.84
CA ASP A 26 12.66 -18.09 -20.31
C ASP A 26 13.10 -19.06 -21.43
N GLY A 27 13.53 -18.52 -22.57
CA GLY A 27 13.93 -19.29 -23.75
C GLY A 27 12.79 -19.74 -24.66
N ARG A 28 11.51 -19.55 -24.30
CA ARG A 28 10.39 -19.76 -25.24
C ARG A 28 10.41 -18.71 -26.34
N PHE A 29 10.35 -19.17 -27.58
CA PHE A 29 10.48 -18.35 -28.80
C PHE A 29 11.79 -17.54 -28.91
N GLY A 30 12.86 -17.96 -28.22
CA GLY A 30 14.16 -17.28 -28.25
C GLY A 30 14.19 -15.93 -27.54
N LEU A 31 13.21 -15.66 -26.66
CA LEU A 31 13.13 -14.45 -25.86
C LEU A 31 13.51 -14.74 -24.41
N GLU A 32 14.26 -13.81 -23.82
CA GLU A 32 14.61 -13.83 -22.40
C GLU A 32 13.39 -13.56 -21.52
N GLY A 33 13.28 -14.24 -20.38
CA GLY A 33 12.09 -14.18 -19.50
C GLY A 33 11.68 -12.77 -19.05
N TRP A 34 12.62 -11.83 -18.92
CA TRP A 34 12.31 -10.44 -18.58
C TRP A 34 11.53 -9.72 -19.70
N ARG A 35 11.75 -10.08 -20.97
CA ARG A 35 11.00 -9.51 -22.12
C ARG A 35 9.57 -10.01 -22.12
N TRP A 36 9.37 -11.28 -21.76
CA TRP A 36 8.04 -11.85 -21.57
C TRP A 36 7.27 -11.15 -20.46
N LEU A 37 7.93 -10.77 -19.37
CA LEU A 37 7.30 -10.04 -18.26
C LEU A 37 6.70 -8.72 -18.74
N PHE A 38 7.49 -7.88 -19.43
CA PHE A 38 6.99 -6.62 -19.98
C PHE A 38 5.89 -6.80 -21.03
N LEU A 39 6.00 -7.83 -21.87
CA LEU A 39 5.02 -8.07 -22.93
C LEU A 39 3.68 -8.50 -22.36
N VAL A 40 3.67 -9.44 -21.41
CA VAL A 40 2.45 -9.92 -20.76
C VAL A 40 1.78 -8.80 -19.95
N GLU A 41 2.55 -8.05 -19.16
CA GLU A 41 2.03 -6.93 -18.38
C GLU A 41 1.48 -5.81 -19.29
N GLY A 42 2.20 -5.49 -20.37
CA GLY A 42 1.75 -4.52 -21.38
C GLY A 42 0.44 -4.93 -22.06
N VAL A 43 0.29 -6.19 -22.45
CA VAL A 43 -0.94 -6.69 -23.09
C VAL A 43 -2.12 -6.66 -22.11
N VAL A 44 -1.91 -7.07 -20.86
CA VAL A 44 -2.97 -7.07 -19.84
C VAL A 44 -3.42 -5.63 -19.52
N THR A 45 -2.47 -4.70 -19.36
CA THR A 45 -2.79 -3.29 -19.07
C THR A 45 -3.52 -2.61 -20.23
N VAL A 46 -3.08 -2.83 -21.47
CA VAL A 46 -3.77 -2.31 -22.66
C VAL A 46 -5.17 -2.94 -22.78
N GLY A 47 -5.31 -4.24 -22.53
CA GLY A 47 -6.60 -4.92 -22.54
C GLY A 47 -7.57 -4.34 -21.52
N LEU A 48 -7.12 -4.14 -20.28
CA LEU A 48 -7.91 -3.50 -19.23
C LEU A 48 -8.25 -2.04 -19.57
N ALA A 49 -7.30 -1.30 -20.14
CA ALA A 49 -7.54 0.08 -20.57
C ALA A 49 -8.65 0.16 -21.63
N LEU A 50 -8.68 -0.76 -22.60
CA LEU A 50 -9.76 -0.85 -23.59
C LEU A 50 -11.10 -1.16 -22.92
N VAL A 51 -11.14 -2.13 -22.00
CA VAL A 51 -12.37 -2.46 -21.25
C VAL A 51 -12.88 -1.25 -20.47
N PHE A 52 -12.00 -0.53 -19.78
CA PHE A 52 -12.38 0.69 -19.06
C PHE A 52 -12.82 1.81 -19.99
N ALA A 53 -12.19 1.96 -21.16
CA ALA A 53 -12.60 2.97 -22.15
C ALA A 53 -14.05 2.77 -22.63
N PHE A 54 -14.53 1.53 -22.71
CA PHE A 54 -15.93 1.25 -23.09
C PHE A 54 -16.89 1.20 -21.90
N THR A 55 -16.42 0.83 -20.71
CA THR A 55 -17.28 0.58 -19.55
C THR A 55 -17.45 1.82 -18.66
N LEU A 56 -16.45 2.71 -18.60
CA LEU A 56 -16.45 3.86 -17.68
C LEU A 56 -17.18 5.07 -18.32
N PRO A 57 -18.35 5.49 -17.79
CA PRO A 57 -19.04 6.67 -18.28
C PRO A 57 -18.29 7.95 -17.89
N ASN A 58 -18.07 8.86 -18.85
CA ASN A 58 -17.33 10.13 -18.66
C ASN A 58 -18.00 11.13 -17.70
N SER A 59 -19.24 10.87 -17.28
CA SER A 59 -19.97 11.72 -16.33
C SER A 59 -20.99 10.89 -15.56
N PRO A 60 -21.26 11.19 -14.28
CA PRO A 60 -22.34 10.56 -13.51
C PRO A 60 -23.72 10.73 -14.18
N GLN A 61 -23.87 11.72 -15.07
CA GLN A 61 -25.09 11.95 -15.86
C GLN A 61 -25.22 10.96 -17.05
N GLY A 62 -24.10 10.46 -17.57
CA GLY A 62 -24.04 9.51 -18.69
C GLY A 62 -23.96 8.03 -18.28
N ALA A 63 -24.00 7.74 -16.97
CA ALA A 63 -23.92 6.39 -16.46
C ALA A 63 -25.23 5.62 -16.72
N LYS A 64 -25.20 4.71 -17.70
CA LYS A 64 -26.34 3.85 -18.07
C LYS A 64 -26.86 2.98 -16.91
N SER A 65 -26.05 2.78 -15.87
CA SER A 65 -26.34 1.89 -14.76
C SER A 65 -27.03 2.54 -13.55
N LEU A 66 -27.21 3.87 -13.53
CA LEU A 66 -27.80 4.57 -12.37
C LEU A 66 -29.28 4.86 -12.58
N ASN A 67 -30.10 4.54 -11.57
CA ASN A 67 -31.51 4.87 -11.53
C ASN A 67 -31.72 6.39 -11.31
N GLU A 68 -32.85 6.97 -11.73
CA GLU A 68 -33.09 8.42 -11.61
C GLU A 68 -32.97 8.92 -10.15
N VAL A 69 -33.44 8.12 -9.20
CA VAL A 69 -33.36 8.41 -7.76
C VAL A 69 -31.91 8.40 -7.26
N GLU A 70 -31.09 7.46 -7.73
CA GLU A 70 -29.67 7.37 -7.36
C GLU A 70 -28.87 8.54 -7.95
N ARG A 71 -29.20 8.96 -9.18
CA ARG A 71 -28.59 10.14 -9.80
C ARG A 71 -28.93 11.42 -9.05
N ALA A 72 -30.19 11.57 -8.63
CA ALA A 72 -30.61 12.71 -7.81
C ALA A 72 -29.91 12.71 -6.44
N TRP A 73 -29.77 11.54 -5.82
CA TRP A 73 -29.05 11.38 -4.56
C TRP A 73 -27.56 11.69 -4.68
N ILE A 74 -26.89 11.18 -5.73
CA ILE A 74 -25.47 11.48 -6.00
C ILE A 74 -25.29 12.98 -6.25
N LYS A 75 -26.19 13.61 -7.02
CA LYS A 75 -26.15 15.06 -7.27
C LYS A 75 -26.32 15.85 -5.97
N TYR A 76 -27.29 15.49 -5.15
CA TYR A 76 -27.52 16.12 -3.85
C TYR A 76 -26.31 15.96 -2.93
N ASN A 77 -25.73 14.77 -2.85
CA ASN A 77 -24.58 14.50 -2.00
C ASN A 77 -23.31 15.19 -2.53
N TYR A 78 -23.15 15.27 -3.85
CA TYR A 78 -22.08 16.02 -4.50
C TYR A 78 -22.19 17.52 -4.24
N GLU A 79 -23.41 18.08 -4.33
CA GLU A 79 -23.68 19.48 -4.00
C GLU A 79 -23.51 19.76 -2.49
N ALA A 80 -23.86 18.82 -1.61
CA ALA A 80 -23.67 18.93 -0.17
C ALA A 80 -22.19 18.83 0.25
N ASP A 81 -21.40 17.98 -0.41
CA ASP A 81 -19.95 17.89 -0.24
C ASP A 81 -19.24 19.14 -0.81
N GLN A 82 -19.75 19.71 -1.91
CA GLN A 82 -19.25 20.98 -2.44
C GLN A 82 -19.63 22.17 -1.54
N GLY A 83 -20.82 22.15 -0.94
CA GLY A 83 -21.32 23.20 -0.05
C GLY A 83 -20.63 23.27 1.31
N GLN A 84 -19.82 22.27 1.68
CA GLN A 84 -19.09 22.23 2.95
C GLN A 84 -17.68 22.84 2.92
N GLY A 85 -17.25 23.50 1.83
CA GLY A 85 -16.03 24.31 1.94
C GLY A 85 -15.34 24.82 0.69
N ASP A 86 -16.04 25.18 -0.39
CA ASP A 86 -15.36 25.89 -1.47
C ASP A 86 -16.37 26.79 -2.26
N ASP A 87 -16.38 28.09 -1.95
CA ASP A 87 -16.96 29.13 -2.83
C ASP A 87 -16.13 29.18 -4.13
N ARG A 88 -16.34 28.20 -5.00
CA ARG A 88 -15.56 27.98 -6.24
C ARG A 88 -15.79 28.99 -7.35
N SER A 89 -16.50 30.08 -7.10
CA SER A 89 -16.81 31.03 -8.17
C SER A 89 -15.68 32.01 -8.50
N GLY A 90 -14.44 31.83 -8.02
CA GLY A 90 -13.35 32.75 -8.41
C GLY A 90 -11.92 32.42 -8.03
N MET A 91 -11.61 31.30 -7.37
CA MET A 91 -10.25 31.06 -6.90
C MET A 91 -9.35 30.53 -8.02
N THR A 92 -8.34 31.32 -8.41
CA THR A 92 -7.37 30.91 -9.43
C THR A 92 -6.48 29.79 -8.86
N ALA A 93 -5.99 28.86 -9.70
CA ALA A 93 -5.10 27.77 -9.26
C ALA A 93 -3.89 28.27 -8.44
N TRP A 94 -3.40 29.47 -8.75
CA TRP A 94 -2.34 30.14 -8.02
C TRP A 94 -2.72 30.59 -6.60
N GLN A 95 -3.96 31.02 -6.40
CA GLN A 95 -4.48 31.40 -5.08
C GLN A 95 -4.68 30.15 -4.21
N GLY A 96 -5.20 29.06 -4.80
CA GLY A 96 -5.29 27.77 -4.12
C GLY A 96 -3.92 27.21 -3.70
N LEU A 97 -2.91 27.34 -4.56
CA LEU A 97 -1.54 26.94 -4.22
C LEU A 97 -0.98 27.75 -3.05
N LYS A 98 -1.17 29.08 -3.05
CA LYS A 98 -0.74 29.94 -1.93
C LYS A 98 -1.42 29.56 -0.62
N LEU A 99 -2.72 29.27 -0.65
CA LEU A 99 -3.47 28.80 0.53
C LEU A 99 -2.92 27.46 1.03
N ALA A 100 -2.66 26.51 0.12
CA ALA A 100 -2.14 25.20 0.46
C ALA A 100 -0.74 25.27 1.10
N ILE A 101 0.14 26.16 0.62
CA ILE A 101 1.48 26.39 1.18
C ILE A 101 1.40 27.05 2.57
N GLN A 102 0.40 27.88 2.82
CA GLN A 102 0.23 28.56 4.10
C GLN A 102 -0.46 27.68 5.16
N ASP A 103 -1.13 26.60 4.76
CA ASP A 103 -1.82 25.71 5.70
C ASP A 103 -0.83 24.76 6.42
N PRO A 104 -0.67 24.85 7.76
CA PRO A 104 0.20 23.96 8.52
C PRO A 104 -0.24 22.49 8.46
N LYS A 105 -1.52 22.18 8.20
CA LYS A 105 -1.99 20.80 8.04
C LYS A 105 -1.42 20.15 6.79
N THR A 106 -1.27 20.91 5.70
CA THR A 106 -0.63 20.43 4.47
C THR A 106 0.81 20.01 4.73
N TRP A 107 1.56 20.81 5.50
CA TRP A 107 2.95 20.47 5.87
C TRP A 107 3.04 19.25 6.77
N LEU A 108 2.14 19.08 7.73
CA LEU A 108 2.09 17.89 8.58
C LEU A 108 1.81 16.63 7.75
N LEU A 109 0.89 16.71 6.80
CA LEU A 109 0.58 15.61 5.89
C LEU A 109 1.79 15.29 4.99
N LEU A 110 2.45 16.30 4.44
CA LEU A 110 3.67 16.14 3.64
C LEU A 110 4.80 15.49 4.45
N ALA A 111 5.01 15.91 5.69
CA ALA A 111 6.04 15.34 6.57
C ALA A 111 5.75 13.87 6.89
N THR A 112 4.48 13.54 7.15
CA THR A 112 4.05 12.16 7.39
C THR A 112 4.27 11.29 6.15
N LEU A 113 3.90 11.79 4.97
CA LEU A 113 4.10 11.09 3.71
C LEU A 113 5.60 10.87 3.45
N TYR A 114 6.42 11.91 3.64
CA TYR A 114 7.87 11.86 3.48
C TYR A 114 8.50 10.81 4.42
N TYR A 115 8.08 10.77 5.67
CA TYR A 115 8.55 9.77 6.63
C TYR A 115 8.26 8.33 6.18
N ILE A 116 7.06 8.08 5.63
CA ILE A 116 6.69 6.76 5.09
C ILE A 116 7.65 6.37 3.94
N PHE A 117 7.94 7.29 3.02
CA PHE A 117 8.88 7.03 1.92
C PHE A 117 10.32 6.78 2.40
N VAL A 118 10.81 7.56 3.37
CA VAL A 118 12.14 7.36 3.95
C VAL A 118 12.25 6.00 4.64
N SER A 119 11.23 5.61 5.41
CA SER A 119 11.17 4.29 6.06
C SER A 119 11.19 3.14 5.04
N ALA A 120 10.45 3.27 3.94
CA ALA A 120 10.49 2.31 2.84
C ALA A 120 11.88 2.25 2.16
N GLY A 121 12.55 3.39 2.02
CA GLY A 121 13.92 3.46 1.49
C GLY A 121 14.92 2.65 2.33
N VAL A 122 14.91 2.83 3.65
CA VAL A 122 15.78 2.08 4.57
C VAL A 122 15.60 0.56 4.38
N THR A 123 14.37 0.10 4.23
CA THR A 123 14.07 -1.34 4.02
C THR A 123 14.60 -1.87 2.67
N ASN A 124 14.55 -1.05 1.62
CA ASN A 124 15.03 -1.45 0.28
C ASN A 124 16.56 -1.44 0.16
N PHE A 125 17.24 -0.52 0.85
CA PHE A 125 18.71 -0.40 0.78
C PHE A 125 19.44 -1.24 1.84
N LEU A 126 18.74 -1.77 2.85
CA LEU A 126 19.34 -2.63 3.86
C LEU A 126 19.97 -3.91 3.26
N PRO A 127 19.32 -4.67 2.35
CA PRO A 127 19.92 -5.89 1.81
C PRO A 127 21.20 -5.63 1.00
N PRO A 128 21.27 -4.64 0.08
CA PRO A 128 22.52 -4.28 -0.61
C PRO A 128 23.63 -3.84 0.35
N VAL A 129 23.33 -2.98 1.33
CA VAL A 129 24.33 -2.49 2.29
C VAL A 129 24.90 -3.64 3.11
N VAL A 130 24.05 -4.55 3.59
CA VAL A 130 24.52 -5.73 4.34
C VAL A 130 25.31 -6.70 3.45
N ALA A 131 24.98 -6.80 2.16
CA ALA A 131 25.76 -7.58 1.20
C ALA A 131 27.17 -7.01 0.98
N THR A 132 27.37 -5.68 1.04
CA THR A 132 28.71 -5.07 0.93
C THR A 132 29.62 -5.34 2.13
N LEU A 133 29.06 -5.74 3.28
CA LEU A 133 29.84 -6.11 4.47
C LEU A 133 30.53 -7.48 4.35
N GLY A 134 30.31 -8.23 3.26
CA GLY A 134 31.00 -9.49 2.98
C GLY A 134 30.51 -10.68 3.82
N TYR A 135 29.48 -10.51 4.65
CA TYR A 135 28.87 -11.61 5.40
C TYR A 135 27.96 -12.44 4.48
N SER A 136 28.13 -13.77 4.52
CA SER A 136 27.29 -14.71 3.76
C SER A 136 25.80 -14.47 4.05
N ARG A 137 24.96 -14.48 3.01
CA ARG A 137 23.50 -14.27 3.07
C ARG A 137 22.84 -15.13 4.16
N THR A 138 23.39 -16.32 4.38
CA THR A 138 22.99 -17.26 5.43
C THR A 138 23.31 -16.75 6.84
N ILE A 139 24.49 -16.15 7.06
CA ILE A 139 24.90 -15.62 8.37
C ILE A 139 24.03 -14.41 8.74
N THR A 140 23.76 -13.50 7.81
CA THR A 140 22.87 -12.36 8.05
C THR A 140 21.44 -12.81 8.37
N ALA A 141 20.90 -13.76 7.60
CA ALA A 141 19.58 -14.33 7.87
C ALA A 141 19.54 -15.03 9.25
N ILE A 142 20.60 -15.76 9.61
CA ILE A 142 20.73 -16.40 10.93
C ILE A 142 20.80 -15.34 12.04
N VAL A 143 21.59 -14.28 11.89
CA VAL A 143 21.72 -13.23 12.92
C VAL A 143 20.40 -12.51 13.14
N VAL A 144 19.70 -12.11 12.08
CA VAL A 144 18.38 -11.48 12.16
C VAL A 144 17.37 -12.43 12.81
N THR A 145 17.30 -13.68 12.35
CA THR A 145 16.38 -14.69 12.91
C THR A 145 16.70 -14.99 14.37
N THR A 146 17.97 -15.08 14.73
CA THR A 146 18.42 -15.31 16.11
C THR A 146 18.05 -14.12 17.00
N PHE A 147 18.27 -12.89 16.52
CA PHE A 147 17.92 -11.68 17.29
C PHE A 147 16.41 -11.57 17.51
N VAL A 148 15.61 -11.79 16.47
CA VAL A 148 14.14 -11.82 16.55
C VAL A 148 13.69 -12.92 17.52
N ARG A 149 14.24 -14.13 17.40
CA ARG A 149 13.89 -15.27 18.28
C ARG A 149 14.24 -15.01 19.73
N VAL A 150 15.39 -14.40 20.02
CA VAL A 150 15.80 -14.00 21.38
C VAL A 150 14.84 -12.94 21.94
N TYR A 151 14.48 -11.94 21.14
CA TYR A 151 13.53 -10.90 21.54
C TYR A 151 12.15 -11.48 21.86
N LEU A 152 11.60 -12.34 20.99
CA LEU A 152 10.30 -12.98 21.20
C LEU A 152 10.31 -13.94 22.39
N LYS A 153 11.41 -14.68 22.61
CA LYS A 153 11.59 -15.51 23.79
C LYS A 153 11.59 -14.67 25.07
N LYS A 154 12.26 -13.52 25.05
CA LYS A 154 12.25 -12.56 26.17
C LYS A 154 10.85 -12.00 26.43
N GLN A 155 10.06 -11.72 25.39
CA GLN A 155 8.68 -11.28 25.56
C GLN A 155 7.76 -12.38 26.11
N ASN A 156 7.90 -13.63 25.63
CA ASN A 156 7.17 -14.78 26.19
C ASN A 156 7.51 -15.00 27.67
N TRP A 157 8.78 -14.90 28.05
CA TRP A 157 9.20 -14.97 29.46
C TRP A 157 8.61 -13.84 30.31
N ARG A 158 8.50 -12.62 29.76
CA ARG A 158 7.84 -11.49 30.47
C ARG A 158 6.35 -11.72 30.63
N LEU A 159 5.69 -12.31 29.63
CA LEU A 159 4.28 -12.72 29.70
C LEU A 159 4.04 -13.77 30.77
N GLU A 160 4.89 -14.80 30.83
CA GLU A 160 4.80 -15.87 31.83
C GLU A 160 4.98 -15.34 33.26
N ASN A 161 5.85 -14.34 33.46
CA ASN A 161 6.05 -13.70 34.76
C ASN A 161 5.05 -12.58 35.07
N GLY A 162 3.99 -12.42 34.27
CA GLY A 162 2.90 -11.48 34.56
C GLY A 162 3.25 -9.99 34.42
N TRP A 163 4.33 -9.65 33.70
CA TRP A 163 4.75 -8.25 33.54
C TRP A 163 3.80 -7.49 32.60
N ASP A 164 3.48 -6.24 32.94
CA ASP A 164 2.72 -5.37 32.04
C ASP A 164 3.55 -5.05 30.78
N MET A 165 2.94 -5.24 29.62
CA MET A 165 3.57 -5.08 28.31
C MET A 165 3.17 -3.76 27.63
N GLY A 166 2.49 -2.88 28.37
CA GLY A 166 2.09 -1.57 27.90
C GLY A 166 1.03 -1.65 26.79
N ARG A 167 0.81 -0.51 26.13
CA ARG A 167 -0.29 -0.30 25.16
C ARG A 167 -0.20 -1.17 23.89
N SER A 168 0.96 -1.76 23.61
CA SER A 168 1.20 -2.63 22.45
C SER A 168 1.24 -4.13 22.79
N GLY A 169 0.92 -4.49 24.04
CA GLY A 169 0.86 -5.88 24.50
C GLY A 169 -0.44 -6.60 24.10
N PRO A 170 -0.48 -7.93 24.20
CA PRO A 170 -1.68 -8.72 23.94
C PRO A 170 -2.80 -8.34 24.91
N THR A 171 -4.02 -8.28 24.39
CA THR A 171 -5.22 -7.94 25.15
C THR A 171 -5.47 -8.93 26.30
N THR A 172 -6.22 -8.51 27.32
CA THR A 172 -6.57 -9.37 28.47
C THR A 172 -7.27 -10.66 28.03
N VAL A 173 -8.10 -10.59 26.98
CA VAL A 173 -8.76 -11.75 26.36
C VAL A 173 -7.76 -12.69 25.69
N GLN A 174 -6.74 -12.17 25.00
CA GLN A 174 -5.68 -12.98 24.39
C GLN A 174 -4.79 -13.66 25.43
N LYS A 175 -4.49 -12.98 26.54
CA LYS A 175 -3.76 -13.58 27.67
C LYS A 175 -4.55 -14.73 28.31
N ALA A 176 -5.86 -14.57 28.49
CA ALA A 176 -6.74 -15.62 29.02
C ALA A 176 -6.81 -16.87 28.12
N ASN A 177 -6.71 -16.69 26.80
CA ASN A 177 -6.64 -17.78 25.83
C ASN A 177 -5.23 -18.39 25.66
N GLY A 178 -4.26 -18.02 26.51
CA GLY A 178 -2.91 -18.60 26.48
C GLY A 178 -2.02 -18.10 25.33
N PHE A 179 -2.23 -16.88 24.84
CA PHE A 179 -1.45 -16.30 23.74
C PHE A 179 0.07 -16.28 24.04
N ARG A 180 0.85 -16.80 23.09
CA ARG A 180 2.32 -16.77 23.09
C ARG A 180 2.80 -16.26 21.72
N TYR A 181 3.88 -15.49 21.71
CA TYR A 181 4.54 -15.13 20.45
C TYR A 181 5.18 -16.38 19.82
N MET A 182 4.97 -16.56 18.52
CA MET A 182 5.55 -17.69 17.77
C MET A 182 7.07 -17.54 17.67
N LEU A 183 7.79 -18.64 17.93
CA LEU A 183 9.26 -18.73 17.93
C LEU A 183 9.81 -19.40 16.68
#